data_AF-A0A7D5QHM4-F1
#
_entry.id   AF-A0A7D5QHM4-F1
#
_cell.length_a   1.000
_cell.length_b   1.000
_cell.length_c   1.000
_cell.angle_alpha   90.00
_cell.angle_beta   90.00
_cell.angle_gamma   90.00
#
_symmetry.space_group_name_H-M   'P 1'
#
loop_
_entity.id
_entity.type
_entity.pdbx_description
1 polymer ?
#
loop_
_entity_poly.entity_id
_entity_poly.type
_entity_poly.pdbx_seq_one_letter_code
_entity_poly.pdbx_strand_id
1 'polypeptide(L)'
;MSTTASEPQYVLGEAAPQQDTCARFETKGGHGSGAGYERWRSYEFRPHTPRRGKEDVYVPHHRLLAVVACYPPDMPIEDILADLDGKDVHHSSPEVEGDRGVKWDNRPSCLHVIDHAEHSSITNAQVRAWAEDDKARRDSPDPEPDADACVVCGATEEPFGRSPDWDGLRCLPCAKEASEGAPIEVV
;
A
#
# COMPACT_ATOMS: atom_id res chain seq x y z
N MET A 1 -44.37 19.14 -15.33
CA MET A 1 -43.12 19.91 -15.22
C MET A 1 -42.56 19.65 -13.85
N SER A 2 -41.58 18.75 -13.76
CA SER A 2 -40.99 18.30 -12.49
C SER A 2 -39.91 19.30 -12.09
N THR A 3 -40.14 20.03 -11.00
CA THR A 3 -39.12 20.87 -10.36
C THR A 3 -38.09 19.94 -9.73
N THR A 4 -36.95 19.76 -10.37
CA THR A 4 -35.74 19.23 -9.73
C THR A 4 -35.28 20.26 -8.70
N ALA A 5 -35.66 20.06 -7.43
CA ALA A 5 -35.05 20.77 -6.33
C ALA A 5 -33.56 20.42 -6.35
N SER A 6 -32.71 21.41 -6.68
CA SER A 6 -31.27 21.29 -6.53
C SER A 6 -30.97 20.92 -5.08
N GLU A 7 -30.21 19.85 -4.86
CA GLU A 7 -29.65 19.56 -3.55
C GLU A 7 -28.89 20.81 -3.06
N PRO A 8 -29.07 21.24 -1.79
CA PRO A 8 -28.37 22.39 -1.26
C PRO A 8 -26.88 22.05 -1.15
N GLN A 9 -26.02 22.78 -1.87
CA GLN A 9 -24.54 22.63 -1.86
C GLN A 9 -23.88 22.86 -0.48
N TYR A 10 -24.65 23.31 0.51
CA TYR A 10 -24.19 23.61 1.87
C TYR A 10 -25.35 23.37 2.84
N VAL A 11 -25.06 22.79 4.01
CA VAL A 11 -26.06 22.63 5.08
C VAL A 11 -26.02 23.86 5.99
N LEU A 12 -27.10 24.64 6.00
CA LEU A 12 -27.31 25.74 6.94
C LEU A 12 -27.66 25.20 8.34
N GLY A 13 -26.80 25.44 9.34
CA GLY A 13 -27.07 25.16 10.75
C GLY A 13 -25.81 25.28 11.63
N GLU A 14 -25.98 25.53 12.93
CA GLU A 14 -24.85 25.65 13.87
C GLU A 14 -24.08 24.32 13.99
N ALA A 15 -22.76 24.37 13.79
CA ALA A 15 -21.87 23.24 14.05
C ALA A 15 -21.75 23.02 15.56
N ALA A 16 -21.69 21.77 16.01
CA ALA A 16 -21.46 21.47 17.43
C ALA A 16 -20.15 22.14 17.91
N PRO A 17 -20.13 22.70 19.14
CA PRO A 17 -18.93 23.32 19.71
C PRO A 17 -17.74 22.35 19.70
N GLN A 18 -16.52 22.89 19.54
CA GLN A 18 -15.32 22.06 19.58
C GLN A 18 -15.16 21.42 20.95
N GLN A 19 -15.03 20.09 20.99
CA GLN A 19 -14.70 19.38 22.23
C GLN A 19 -13.19 19.13 22.37
N ASP A 20 -12.46 19.01 21.26
CA ASP A 20 -11.00 18.92 21.27
C ASP A 20 -10.36 20.31 21.41
N THR A 21 -9.88 20.62 22.61
CA THR A 21 -9.29 21.92 22.93
C THR A 21 -7.91 22.15 22.29
N CYS A 22 -7.26 21.09 21.80
CA CYS A 22 -5.94 21.15 21.18
C CYS A 22 -5.74 20.05 20.12
N ALA A 23 -4.75 20.27 19.25
CA ALA A 23 -4.24 19.22 18.38
C ALA A 23 -3.51 18.15 19.22
N ARG A 24 -3.58 16.89 18.77
CA ARG A 24 -2.94 15.75 19.43
C ARG A 24 -1.75 15.28 18.62
N PHE A 25 -0.64 15.01 19.29
CA PHE A 25 0.52 14.36 18.71
C PHE A 25 0.36 12.84 18.83
N GLU A 26 0.41 12.13 17.71
CA GLU A 26 0.23 10.68 17.67
C GLU A 26 1.10 10.03 16.60
N THR A 27 1.44 8.74 16.78
CA THR A 27 2.05 7.92 15.73
C THR A 27 0.96 7.18 14.96
N LYS A 28 0.98 7.27 13.63
CA LYS A 28 0.03 6.53 12.78
C LYS A 28 0.29 5.02 12.89
N GLY A 29 -0.62 4.30 13.55
CA GLY A 29 -0.61 2.84 13.63
C GLY A 29 -0.93 2.14 12.30
N GLY A 30 -0.67 0.84 12.25
CA GLY A 30 -1.01 -0.05 11.13
C GLY A 30 0.18 -0.53 10.30
N HIS A 31 -0.10 -1.10 9.13
CA HIS A 31 0.88 -1.55 8.14
C HIS A 31 0.62 -0.83 6.81
N GLY A 32 1.65 -0.22 6.20
CA GLY A 32 1.53 0.49 4.92
C GLY A 32 2.45 1.71 4.76
N SER A 33 2.34 2.40 3.63
CA SER A 33 3.24 3.50 3.21
C SER A 33 3.26 4.71 4.15
N GLY A 34 2.24 4.89 4.98
CA GLY A 34 2.18 5.95 5.99
C GLY A 34 2.25 5.48 7.44
N ALA A 35 2.39 4.19 7.71
CA ALA A 35 2.46 3.69 9.08
C ALA A 35 3.83 3.99 9.71
N GLY A 36 3.83 4.26 11.01
CA GLY A 36 5.02 4.57 11.81
C GLY A 36 5.40 6.06 11.82
N TYR A 37 4.76 6.91 11.02
CA TYR A 37 5.01 8.34 11.05
C TYR A 37 4.25 9.02 12.20
N GLU A 38 4.96 9.91 12.88
CA GLU A 38 4.39 10.87 13.81
C GLU A 38 3.56 11.92 13.06
N ARG A 39 2.46 12.37 13.65
CA ARG A 39 1.58 13.40 13.08
C ARG A 39 0.90 14.22 14.18
N TRP A 40 0.61 15.47 13.85
CA TRP A 40 -0.33 16.29 14.60
C TRP A 40 -1.71 16.13 13.99
N ARG A 41 -2.73 15.87 14.81
CA ARG A 41 -4.11 15.64 14.41
C ARG A 41 -5.04 16.63 15.10
N SER A 42 -5.89 17.30 14.35
CA SER A 42 -6.88 18.28 14.82
C SER A 42 -8.24 18.01 14.17
N TYR A 43 -9.25 18.76 14.59
CA TYR A 43 -10.56 18.79 13.94
C TYR A 43 -10.89 20.21 13.50
N GLU A 44 -11.00 20.43 12.19
CA GLU A 44 -11.19 21.76 11.62
C GLU A 44 -12.51 21.87 10.86
N PHE A 45 -13.08 23.08 10.89
CA PHE A 45 -14.17 23.43 10.01
C PHE A 45 -13.60 23.92 8.69
N ARG A 46 -13.92 23.24 7.58
CA ARG A 46 -13.47 23.62 6.24
C ARG A 46 -14.64 24.22 5.46
N PRO A 47 -14.62 25.54 5.16
CA PRO A 47 -15.73 26.20 4.46
C PRO A 47 -16.04 25.63 3.06
N HIS A 48 -15.06 24.95 2.45
CA HIS A 48 -15.17 24.39 1.10
C HIS A 48 -15.58 22.91 1.07
N THR A 49 -15.76 22.25 2.23
CA THR A 49 -16.23 20.86 2.26
C THR A 49 -17.75 20.83 2.47
N PRO A 50 -18.53 20.18 1.59
CA PRO A 50 -19.99 20.14 1.66
C PRO A 50 -20.50 19.13 2.71
N ARG A 51 -20.01 19.23 3.95
CA ARG A 51 -20.40 18.35 5.06
C ARG A 51 -20.80 19.13 6.30
N ARG A 52 -21.84 18.66 6.98
CA ARG A 52 -22.27 19.16 8.29
C ARG A 52 -21.34 18.61 9.37
N GLY A 53 -20.23 19.29 9.64
CA GLY A 53 -19.33 18.89 10.73
C GLY A 53 -17.89 19.36 10.55
N LYS A 54 -17.08 19.08 11.56
CA LYS A 54 -15.62 19.28 11.51
C LYS A 54 -14.99 18.03 10.94
N GLU A 55 -13.94 18.23 10.16
CA GLU A 55 -13.19 17.12 9.59
C GLU A 55 -11.92 16.89 10.38
N ASP A 56 -11.56 15.62 10.45
CA ASP A 56 -10.26 15.21 10.94
C ASP A 56 -9.18 15.64 9.95
N VAL A 57 -8.24 16.41 10.45
CA VAL A 57 -7.11 16.94 9.71
C VAL A 57 -5.84 16.55 10.42
N TYR A 58 -4.82 16.23 9.65
CA TYR A 58 -3.53 15.92 10.20
C TYR A 58 -2.42 16.45 9.30
N VAL A 59 -1.29 16.74 9.94
CA VAL A 59 -0.04 17.03 9.27
C VAL A 59 1.03 16.06 9.80
N PRO A 60 1.74 15.33 8.93
CA PRO A 60 2.88 14.53 9.34
C PRO A 60 3.95 15.41 10.00
N HIS A 61 4.53 14.94 11.10
CA HIS A 61 5.49 15.70 11.90
C HIS A 61 6.73 16.10 11.07
N HIS A 62 7.26 15.18 10.28
CA HIS A 62 8.40 15.43 9.39
C HIS A 62 8.11 16.51 8.34
N ARG A 63 6.84 16.70 7.90
CA ARG A 63 6.49 17.78 6.97
C ARG A 63 6.55 19.15 7.64
N LEU A 64 6.18 19.24 8.93
CA LEU A 64 6.36 20.48 9.69
C LEU A 64 7.85 20.78 9.91
N LEU A 65 8.65 19.76 10.19
CA LEU A 65 10.08 19.93 10.43
C LEU A 65 10.85 20.29 9.15
N ALA A 66 10.42 19.77 7.99
CA ALA A 66 11.00 20.13 6.69
C ALA A 66 10.87 21.63 6.38
N VAL A 67 9.79 22.30 6.82
CA VAL A 67 9.64 23.76 6.68
C VAL A 67 10.80 24.50 7.34
N VAL A 68 11.26 24.01 8.49
CA VAL A 68 12.36 24.64 9.25
C VAL A 68 13.72 24.15 8.78
N ALA A 69 13.82 22.88 8.38
CA ALA A 69 15.09 22.25 8.04
C ALA A 69 15.56 22.53 6.61
N CYS A 70 14.62 22.65 5.66
CA CYS A 70 14.92 22.70 4.22
C CYS A 70 14.78 24.09 3.60
N TYR A 71 14.20 25.05 4.32
CA TYR A 71 13.96 26.41 3.81
C TYR A 71 14.66 27.46 4.66
N PRO A 72 15.06 28.60 4.07
CA PRO A 72 15.61 29.73 4.82
C PRO A 72 14.61 30.27 5.86
N PRO A 73 15.07 30.68 7.06
CA PRO A 73 14.18 31.15 8.13
C PRO A 73 13.45 32.47 7.80
N ASP A 74 13.93 33.21 6.81
CA ASP A 74 13.39 34.47 6.31
C ASP A 74 12.49 34.28 5.08
N MET A 75 12.36 33.06 4.55
CA MET A 75 11.45 32.79 3.44
C MET A 75 9.99 32.88 3.91
N PRO A 76 9.13 33.64 3.20
CA PRO A 76 7.70 33.71 3.50
C PRO A 76 7.04 32.33 3.47
N ILE A 77 6.09 32.09 4.38
CA ILE A 77 5.41 30.79 4.47
C ILE A 77 4.61 30.49 3.19
N GLU A 78 4.10 31.51 2.53
CA GLU A 78 3.36 31.40 1.27
C GLU A 78 4.24 30.83 0.15
N ASP A 79 5.50 31.28 0.07
CA ASP A 79 6.47 30.81 -0.93
C ASP A 79 6.90 29.37 -0.64
N ILE A 80 7.08 29.02 0.64
CA ILE A 80 7.35 27.64 1.06
C ILE A 80 6.18 26.72 0.68
N LEU A 81 4.94 27.15 0.96
CA LEU A 81 3.75 26.38 0.65
C LEU A 81 3.55 26.21 -0.86
N ALA A 82 3.89 27.23 -1.66
CA ALA A 82 3.87 27.14 -3.11
C ALA A 82 4.94 26.17 -3.64
N ASP A 83 6.15 26.17 -3.07
CA ASP A 83 7.22 25.23 -3.44
C ASP A 83 6.92 23.78 -3.04
N LEU A 84 6.23 23.59 -1.91
CA LEU A 84 5.79 22.27 -1.45
C LEU A 84 4.64 21.68 -2.28
N ASP A 85 3.97 22.49 -3.11
CA ASP A 85 2.95 21.99 -4.03
C ASP A 85 3.59 21.11 -5.11
N GLY A 86 3.23 19.83 -5.13
CA GLY A 86 3.85 18.83 -6.01
C GLY A 86 5.12 18.16 -5.46
N LYS A 87 5.57 18.53 -4.25
CA LYS A 87 6.73 17.91 -3.59
C LYS A 87 6.35 17.06 -2.38
N ASP A 88 7.26 16.17 -2.00
CA ASP A 88 7.14 15.35 -0.81
C ASP A 88 8.42 15.40 0.04
N VAL A 89 8.27 15.04 1.32
CA VAL A 89 9.39 15.05 2.27
C VAL A 89 9.94 13.63 2.42
N HIS A 90 11.18 13.45 1.99
CA HIS A 90 11.91 12.19 2.04
C HIS A 90 12.81 12.12 3.26
N HIS A 91 12.89 10.93 3.85
CA HIS A 91 13.93 10.61 4.82
C HIS A 91 15.09 9.96 4.08
N SER A 92 16.27 10.58 4.12
CA SER A 92 17.52 9.87 3.81
C SER A 92 18.28 9.76 5.11
N SER A 93 18.43 8.57 5.66
CA SER A 93 19.26 8.37 6.85
C SER A 93 20.66 8.01 6.36
N PRO A 94 21.60 8.97 6.25
CA PRO A 94 22.89 8.75 5.59
C PRO A 94 23.77 7.72 6.32
N GLU A 95 23.46 7.43 7.58
CA GLU A 95 24.16 6.45 8.42
C GLU A 95 23.66 5.01 8.21
N VAL A 96 22.55 4.81 7.50
CA VAL A 96 21.98 3.49 7.20
C VAL A 96 22.31 3.14 5.75
N GLU A 97 22.96 2.00 5.52
CA GLU A 97 23.23 1.52 4.16
C GLU A 97 21.90 1.20 3.43
N GLY A 98 21.55 2.06 2.47
CA GLY A 98 20.42 1.91 1.55
C GLY A 98 19.54 3.16 1.46
N ASP A 99 18.85 3.34 0.33
CA ASP A 99 17.91 4.46 0.08
C ASP A 99 16.68 4.48 1.01
N ARG A 100 16.60 3.55 1.98
CA ARG A 100 15.48 3.47 2.92
C ARG A 100 15.83 4.28 4.16
N GLY A 101 15.42 5.55 4.18
CA GLY A 101 15.49 6.34 5.40
C GLY A 101 14.66 5.79 6.55
N VAL A 102 14.99 6.25 7.73
CA VAL A 102 14.34 5.88 8.99
C VAL A 102 13.20 6.85 9.28
N LYS A 103 11.96 6.36 9.23
CA LYS A 103 10.73 7.18 9.31
C LYS A 103 10.56 8.04 10.57
N TRP A 104 11.29 7.70 11.64
CA TRP A 104 11.27 8.42 12.91
C TRP A 104 12.51 9.32 13.10
N ASP A 105 13.47 9.29 12.17
CA ASP A 105 14.68 10.12 12.23
C ASP A 105 14.41 11.50 11.64
N ASN A 106 13.88 12.37 12.47
CA ASN A 106 13.47 13.73 12.11
C ASN A 106 14.62 14.76 12.17
N ARG A 107 15.90 14.34 12.21
CA ARG A 107 17.04 15.27 12.22
C ARG A 107 17.06 16.10 10.92
N PRO A 108 17.42 17.40 10.95
CA PRO A 108 17.48 18.22 9.74
C PRO A 108 18.33 17.63 8.61
N SER A 109 19.44 16.97 8.95
CA SER A 109 20.32 16.30 7.98
C SER A 109 19.72 15.06 7.32
N CYS A 110 18.56 14.61 7.77
CA CYS A 110 17.88 13.42 7.26
C CYS A 110 16.62 13.76 6.47
N LEU A 111 16.21 15.03 6.41
CA LEU A 111 14.98 15.47 5.76
C LEU A 111 15.30 16.21 4.46
N HIS A 112 14.65 15.80 3.38
CA HIS A 112 14.80 16.40 2.06
C HIS A 112 13.43 16.65 1.43
N VAL A 113 13.25 17.81 0.81
CA VAL A 113 12.09 18.08 -0.04
C VAL A 113 12.46 17.70 -1.46
N ILE A 114 11.75 16.72 -2.02
CA ILE A 114 11.99 16.21 -3.38
C ILE A 114 10.69 16.19 -4.19
N ASP A 115 10.80 16.20 -5.50
CA ASP A 115 9.62 16.12 -6.37
C ASP A 115 8.92 14.77 -6.21
N HIS A 116 7.57 14.79 -6.17
CA HIS A 116 6.77 13.58 -5.95
C HIS A 116 7.07 12.49 -7.00
N ALA A 117 7.41 12.89 -8.23
CA ALA A 117 7.78 11.99 -9.32
C ALA A 117 9.09 11.24 -9.05
N GLU A 118 10.03 11.83 -8.32
CA GLU A 118 11.29 11.18 -7.93
C GLU A 118 11.10 10.24 -6.73
N HIS A 119 10.15 10.55 -5.85
CA HIS A 119 9.92 9.81 -4.61
C HIS A 119 9.15 8.49 -4.80
N SER A 120 8.30 8.39 -5.83
CA SER A 120 7.56 7.18 -6.15
C SER A 120 7.96 6.64 -7.52
N SER A 121 9.12 5.97 -7.62
CA SER A 121 9.38 5.08 -8.77
C SER A 121 8.32 3.97 -8.89
N ILE A 122 7.51 3.80 -7.84
CA ILE A 122 6.29 3.02 -7.78
C ILE A 122 5.13 3.97 -7.46
N THR A 123 4.42 4.41 -8.49
CA THR A 123 3.21 5.21 -8.39
C THR A 123 2.17 4.53 -7.49
N ASN A 124 1.29 5.30 -6.84
CA ASN A 124 0.14 4.75 -6.10
C ASN A 124 -0.73 3.82 -6.97
N ALA A 125 -0.72 4.00 -8.29
CA ALA A 125 -1.36 3.09 -9.24
C ALA A 125 -0.65 1.72 -9.30
N GLN A 126 0.68 1.68 -9.32
CA GLN A 126 1.46 0.44 -9.26
C GLN A 126 1.31 -0.27 -7.91
N VAL A 127 1.25 0.47 -6.79
CA VAL A 127 0.95 -0.11 -5.47
C VAL A 127 -0.44 -0.77 -5.44
N ARG A 128 -1.45 -0.13 -6.04
CA ARG A 128 -2.80 -0.70 -6.17
C ARG A 128 -2.81 -1.92 -7.06
N ALA A 129 -2.13 -1.88 -8.20
CA ALA A 129 -2.01 -3.02 -9.11
C ALA A 129 -1.37 -4.23 -8.41
N TRP A 130 -0.29 -4.03 -7.66
CA TRP A 130 0.33 -5.12 -6.89
C TRP A 130 -0.54 -5.65 -5.74
N ALA A 131 -1.32 -4.78 -5.10
CA ALA A 131 -2.28 -5.22 -4.08
C ALA A 131 -3.42 -6.03 -4.71
N GLU A 132 -3.87 -5.66 -5.90
CA GLU A 132 -4.85 -6.42 -6.70
C GLU A 132 -4.28 -7.77 -7.15
N ASP A 133 -3.03 -7.81 -7.63
CA ASP A 133 -2.34 -9.05 -8.02
C ASP A 133 -2.12 -9.99 -6.83
N ASP A 134 -1.68 -9.46 -5.67
CA ASP A 134 -1.48 -10.28 -4.47
C ASP A 134 -2.82 -10.82 -3.94
N LYS A 135 -3.89 -10.03 -4.03
CA LYS A 135 -5.25 -10.49 -3.75
C LYS A 135 -5.69 -11.57 -4.74
N ALA A 136 -5.50 -11.36 -6.04
CA ALA A 136 -5.84 -12.35 -7.07
C ALA A 136 -5.08 -13.66 -6.88
N ARG A 137 -3.80 -13.61 -6.46
CA ARG A 137 -3.00 -14.80 -6.14
C ARG A 137 -3.51 -15.52 -4.89
N ARG A 138 -3.94 -14.80 -3.86
CA ARG A 138 -4.54 -15.40 -2.65
C ARG A 138 -5.92 -16.01 -2.90
N ASP A 139 -6.69 -15.35 -3.76
CA ASP A 139 -8.05 -15.76 -4.11
C ASP A 139 -8.07 -16.79 -5.25
N SER A 140 -6.91 -17.09 -5.86
CA SER A 140 -6.76 -18.17 -6.83
C SER A 140 -6.80 -19.50 -6.08
N PRO A 141 -7.77 -20.39 -6.38
CA PRO A 141 -7.66 -21.77 -5.91
C PRO A 141 -6.39 -22.38 -6.49
N ASP A 142 -5.65 -23.16 -5.70
CA ASP A 142 -4.59 -24.01 -6.23
C ASP A 142 -5.16 -24.75 -7.45
N PRO A 143 -4.47 -24.77 -8.60
CA PRO A 143 -4.95 -25.51 -9.75
C PRO A 143 -5.15 -26.96 -9.28
N GLU A 144 -6.42 -27.41 -9.28
CA GLU A 144 -6.70 -28.81 -9.03
C GLU A 144 -5.84 -29.59 -10.03
N PRO A 145 -4.98 -30.51 -9.56
CA PRO A 145 -4.15 -31.28 -10.47
C PRO A 145 -5.09 -31.95 -11.46
N ASP A 146 -4.87 -31.69 -12.74
CA ASP A 146 -5.65 -32.30 -13.81
C ASP A 146 -5.62 -33.81 -13.57
N ALA A 147 -6.80 -34.39 -13.36
CA ALA A 147 -6.94 -35.78 -12.93
C ALA A 147 -6.31 -36.75 -13.95
N ASP A 148 -6.09 -36.26 -15.17
CA ASP A 148 -5.54 -36.98 -16.32
C ASP A 148 -4.08 -36.57 -16.64
N ALA A 149 -3.39 -35.87 -15.73
CA ALA A 149 -1.98 -35.49 -15.90
C ALA A 149 -1.04 -36.23 -14.93
N CYS A 150 0.22 -36.36 -15.33
CA CYS A 150 1.27 -36.88 -14.47
C CYS A 150 1.46 -35.97 -13.24
N VAL A 151 1.27 -36.51 -12.03
CA VAL A 151 1.42 -35.75 -10.77
C VAL A 151 2.84 -35.25 -10.48
N VAL A 152 3.84 -35.72 -11.23
CA VAL A 152 5.25 -35.36 -11.05
C VAL A 152 5.68 -34.27 -12.04
N CYS A 153 5.39 -34.45 -13.33
CA CYS A 153 5.88 -33.56 -14.38
C CYS A 153 4.79 -32.85 -15.18
N GLY A 154 3.52 -33.09 -14.87
CA GLY A 154 2.37 -32.47 -15.53
C GLY A 154 2.14 -32.93 -16.98
N ALA A 155 2.83 -33.96 -17.46
CA ALA A 155 2.60 -34.50 -18.80
C ALA A 155 1.16 -35.00 -18.94
N THR A 156 0.49 -34.63 -20.03
CA THR A 156 -0.92 -34.97 -20.35
C THR A 156 -1.03 -36.00 -21.48
N GLU A 157 0.10 -36.52 -21.98
CA GLU A 157 0.12 -37.48 -23.09
C GLU A 157 0.12 -38.92 -22.55
N GLU A 158 -0.92 -39.68 -22.90
CA GLU A 158 -1.04 -41.12 -22.62
C GLU A 158 0.08 -41.92 -23.30
N PRO A 159 0.51 -43.06 -22.73
CA PRO A 159 -0.11 -43.80 -21.61
C PRO A 159 0.43 -43.45 -20.21
N PHE A 160 -0.41 -43.65 -19.18
CA PHE A 160 -0.07 -43.40 -17.78
C PHE A 160 0.11 -44.69 -16.98
N GLY A 161 0.74 -44.59 -15.82
CA GLY A 161 0.99 -45.69 -14.88
C GLY A 161 0.43 -45.41 -13.49
N ARG A 162 -0.11 -46.45 -12.85
CA ARG A 162 -0.51 -46.49 -11.44
C ARG A 162 0.24 -47.60 -10.69
N SER A 163 0.40 -47.43 -9.39
CA SER A 163 0.95 -48.44 -8.47
C SER A 163 0.38 -48.23 -7.06
N PRO A 164 0.29 -49.28 -6.22
CA PRO A 164 0.03 -49.12 -4.79
C PRO A 164 1.08 -48.29 -4.05
N ASP A 165 2.28 -48.13 -4.62
CA ASP A 165 3.42 -47.48 -3.95
C ASP A 165 3.40 -45.94 -4.09
N TRP A 166 2.51 -45.36 -4.91
CA TRP A 166 2.31 -43.92 -5.01
C TRP A 166 0.89 -43.55 -5.42
N ASP A 167 0.42 -42.43 -4.90
CA ASP A 167 -0.89 -41.89 -5.27
C ASP A 167 -0.83 -41.07 -6.59
N GLY A 168 -1.89 -41.21 -7.40
CA GLY A 168 -2.09 -40.45 -8.64
C GLY A 168 -1.52 -41.10 -9.91
N LEU A 169 -1.77 -40.46 -11.07
CA LEU A 169 -1.25 -40.89 -12.36
C LEU A 169 0.20 -40.41 -12.55
N ARG A 170 1.07 -41.27 -13.09
CA ARG A 170 2.41 -40.88 -13.53
C ARG A 170 2.63 -41.26 -14.98
N CYS A 171 3.27 -40.40 -15.78
CA CYS A 171 3.70 -40.79 -17.12
C CYS A 171 4.72 -41.94 -17.02
N LEU A 172 4.84 -42.77 -18.05
CA LEU A 172 5.71 -43.96 -17.99
C LEU A 172 7.16 -43.68 -17.53
N PRO A 173 7.83 -42.58 -17.92
CA PRO A 173 9.15 -42.24 -17.38
C PRO A 173 9.16 -42.05 -15.86
N CYS A 174 8.27 -41.20 -15.33
CA CYS A 174 8.18 -40.93 -13.89
C CYS A 174 7.67 -42.13 -13.09
N ALA A 175 6.82 -42.96 -13.70
CA ALA A 175 6.38 -44.22 -13.10
C ALA A 175 7.57 -45.18 -12.96
N LYS A 176 8.35 -45.39 -14.03
CA LYS A 176 9.53 -46.28 -14.00
C LYS A 176 10.57 -45.85 -12.98
N GLU A 177 10.85 -44.55 -12.89
CA GLU A 177 11.79 -44.01 -11.91
C GLU A 177 11.31 -44.25 -10.47
N ALA A 178 10.03 -44.03 -10.21
CA ALA A 178 9.43 -44.22 -8.88
C ALA A 178 9.27 -45.69 -8.47
N SER A 179 9.14 -46.59 -9.45
CA SER A 179 8.92 -48.01 -9.20
C SER A 179 10.18 -48.76 -8.80
N GLU A 180 11.37 -48.21 -9.13
CA GLU A 180 12.67 -48.89 -8.95
C GLU A 180 12.69 -50.34 -9.50
N GLY A 181 11.89 -50.63 -10.54
CA GLY A 181 11.75 -51.96 -11.14
C GLY A 181 10.54 -52.79 -10.67
N ALA A 182 9.71 -52.27 -9.77
CA ALA A 182 8.41 -52.84 -9.44
C ALA A 182 7.43 -52.76 -10.63
N PRO A 183 6.46 -53.69 -10.74
CA PRO A 183 5.46 -53.66 -11.80
C PRO A 183 4.54 -52.44 -11.66
N ILE A 184 4.24 -51.81 -12.80
CA ILE A 184 3.29 -50.70 -12.92
C ILE A 184 2.10 -51.14 -13.76
N GLU A 185 0.90 -50.73 -13.35
CA GLU A 185 -0.32 -50.91 -14.14
C GLU A 185 -0.44 -49.74 -15.12
N VAL A 186 -0.48 -50.04 -16.42
CA VAL A 186 -0.66 -49.02 -17.45
C VAL A 186 -2.16 -48.77 -17.64
N VAL A 187 -2.55 -47.51 -17.55
CA VAL A 187 -3.93 -47.02 -17.71
C VAL A 187 -4.02 -46.01 -18.85
#